data_AF-A0A3D3CJ57-F1
#
_entry.id   AF-A0A3D3CJ57-F1
#
_cell.length_a   1.000
_cell.length_b   1.000
_cell.length_c   1.000
_cell.angle_alpha   90.00
_cell.angle_beta   90.00
_cell.angle_gamma   90.00
#
_symmetry.space_group_name_H-M   'P 1'
#
loop_
_entity.id
_entity.type
_entity.pdbx_description
1 polymer ?
#
loop_
_entity_poly.entity_id
_entity_poly.type
_entity_poly.pdbx_seq_one_letter_code
_entity_poly.pdbx_strand_id
1 'polypeptide(L)'
;RERIATTQREIEKAEREYDLNRAAELKHGTLPRLEEELRAKEEGIQGGEGQKILREEVTEDEISEIISRWTGIPVTKLMEGEREKLLKLADILHRRVVGQDEAVELVADAVLRARSGIKDPKRPIGSFI
;
A
#
# COMPACT_ATOMS: atom_id res chain seq x y z
N ARG A 1 17.64 7.93 12.86
CA ARG A 1 16.17 7.79 12.96
C ARG A 1 15.68 7.91 14.41
N GLU A 2 16.12 7.09 15.38
CA GLU A 2 15.70 7.21 16.80
C GLU A 2 15.95 8.60 17.44
N ARG A 3 17.11 9.21 17.15
CA ARG A 3 17.43 10.56 17.63
C ARG A 3 16.47 11.63 17.10
N ILE A 4 16.04 11.54 15.82
CA ILE A 4 15.06 12.45 15.21
C ILE A 4 13.71 12.31 15.91
N ALA A 5 13.24 11.08 16.11
CA ALA A 5 11.98 10.82 16.81
C ALA A 5 12.00 11.33 18.27
N THR A 6 13.16 11.22 18.93
CA THR A 6 13.35 11.76 20.28
C THR A 6 13.31 13.29 20.25
N THR A 7 14.03 13.93 19.33
CA THR A 7 14.02 15.39 19.14
C THR A 7 12.63 15.93 18.81
N GLN A 8 11.84 15.23 17.99
CA GLN A 8 10.44 15.60 17.71
C GLN A 8 9.58 15.57 18.97
N ARG A 9 9.71 14.54 19.81
CA ARG A 9 9.02 14.46 21.11
C ARG A 9 9.48 15.57 22.06
N GLU A 10 10.76 15.93 22.04
CA GLU A 10 11.30 17.03 22.84
C GLU A 10 10.77 18.39 22.39
N ILE A 11 10.60 18.62 21.07
CA ILE A 11 9.95 19.81 20.52
C ILE A 11 8.50 19.89 21.00
N GLU A 12 7.73 18.80 20.85
CA GLU A 12 6.33 18.76 21.33
C GLU A 12 6.22 18.97 22.84
N LYS A 13 7.21 18.51 23.61
CA LYS A 13 7.27 18.75 25.05
C LYS A 13 7.57 20.22 25.36
N ALA A 14 8.58 20.82 24.71
CA ALA A 14 8.94 22.23 24.90
C ALA A 14 7.82 23.18 24.46
N GLU A 15 7.12 22.87 23.36
CA GLU A 15 5.94 23.62 22.91
C GLU A 15 4.80 23.55 23.93
N ARG A 16 4.57 22.39 24.56
CA ARG A 16 3.56 22.23 25.64
C ARG A 16 3.93 22.95 26.93
N GLU A 17 5.22 23.04 27.24
CA GLU A 17 5.75 23.71 28.44
C GLU A 17 5.96 25.22 28.22
N TYR A 18 5.59 25.76 27.04
CA TYR A 18 5.81 27.16 26.63
C TYR A 18 7.29 27.61 26.62
N ASP A 19 8.23 26.67 26.57
CA ASP A 19 9.65 26.96 26.36
C ASP A 19 9.93 27.16 24.87
N LEU A 20 9.54 28.33 24.36
CA LEU A 20 9.65 28.69 22.95
C LEU A 20 11.11 28.80 22.47
N ASN A 21 12.03 29.16 23.37
CA ASN A 21 13.46 29.24 23.04
C ASN A 21 14.02 27.86 22.75
N ARG A 22 13.73 26.89 23.63
CA ARG A 22 14.19 25.52 23.45
C ARG A 22 13.51 24.85 22.25
N ALA A 23 12.22 25.09 22.05
CA ALA A 23 11.51 24.60 20.87
C ALA A 23 12.12 25.12 19.57
N ALA A 24 12.45 26.42 19.49
CA ALA A 24 13.05 27.02 18.31
C ALA A 24 14.46 26.45 18.02
N GLU A 25 15.28 26.28 19.05
CA GLU A 25 16.63 25.68 18.92
C GLU A 25 16.56 24.25 18.37
N LEU A 26 15.66 23.43 18.91
CA LEU A 26 15.49 22.05 18.46
C LEU A 26 14.90 21.99 17.05
N LYS A 27 13.92 22.84 16.72
CA LYS A 27 13.19 22.83 15.44
C LYS A 27 14.00 23.39 14.28
N HIS A 28 14.83 24.41 14.51
CA HIS A 28 15.60 25.08 13.46
C HIS A 28 17.11 24.77 13.49
N GLY A 29 17.64 24.23 14.57
CA GLY A 29 19.04 23.85 14.68
C GLY A 29 19.25 22.34 14.65
N THR A 30 18.75 21.66 15.67
CA THR A 30 19.11 20.25 15.91
C THR A 30 18.40 19.29 14.96
N LEU A 31 17.11 19.50 14.71
CA LEU A 31 16.29 18.64 13.86
C LEU A 31 16.75 18.67 12.38
N PRO A 32 16.95 19.84 11.74
CA PRO A 32 17.41 19.88 10.33
C PRO A 32 18.78 19.22 10.15
N ARG A 33 19.70 19.40 11.12
CA ARG A 33 21.03 18.74 11.08
C ARG A 33 20.92 17.22 11.13
N LEU A 34 20.06 16.69 12.01
CA LEU A 34 19.87 15.24 12.13
C LEU A 34 19.18 14.65 10.89
N GLU A 35 18.29 15.39 10.25
CA GLU A 35 17.64 15.02 8.98
C GLU A 35 18.64 15.03 7.82
N GLU A 36 19.52 16.03 7.74
CA GLU A 36 20.59 16.10 6.73
C GLU A 36 21.60 14.96 6.91
N GLU A 37 22.02 14.66 8.15
CA GLU A 37 22.89 13.52 8.46
C GLU A 37 22.24 12.17 8.09
N LEU A 38 20.92 12.04 8.27
CA LEU A 38 20.20 10.84 7.88
C LEU A 38 20.16 10.71 6.36
N ARG A 39 19.81 11.78 5.66
CA ARG A 39 19.74 11.80 4.20
C ARG A 39 21.08 11.50 3.55
N ALA A 40 22.17 12.09 4.05
CA ALA A 40 23.53 11.80 3.55
C ALA A 40 23.92 10.32 3.72
N LYS A 41 23.49 9.68 4.82
CA LYS A 41 23.70 8.24 5.05
C LYS A 41 22.83 7.39 4.14
N GLU A 42 21.59 7.77 3.88
CA GLU A 42 20.67 7.06 3.00
C GLU A 42 21.10 7.16 1.52
N GLU A 43 21.54 8.33 1.06
CA GLU A 43 22.09 8.54 -0.29
C GLU A 43 23.38 7.71 -0.51
N GLY A 44 24.23 7.60 0.51
CA GLY A 44 25.43 6.75 0.46
C GLY A 44 25.14 5.24 0.38
N ILE A 45 23.98 4.80 0.88
CA ILE A 45 23.55 3.38 0.81
C ILE A 45 22.96 3.05 -0.57
N GLN A 46 22.34 4.00 -1.27
CA GLN A 46 21.79 3.78 -2.61
C GLN A 46 22.85 3.65 -3.72
N GLY A 47 24.07 4.15 -3.51
CA GLY A 47 25.14 4.16 -4.52
C GLY A 47 26.06 2.93 -4.56
N GLY A 48 25.92 1.97 -3.64
CA GLY A 48 26.78 0.78 -3.56
C GLY A 48 26.08 -0.49 -4.02
N GLU A 49 26.52 -1.08 -5.14
CA GLU A 49 26.00 -2.34 -5.72
C GLU A 49 26.16 -3.60 -4.83
N GLY A 50 26.55 -3.49 -3.56
CA GLY A 50 27.07 -4.62 -2.78
C GLY A 50 26.25 -5.12 -1.59
N GLN A 51 25.40 -4.30 -0.94
CA GLN A 51 24.77 -4.71 0.32
C GLN A 51 23.35 -4.16 0.48
N LYS A 52 22.42 -4.79 -0.26
CA LYS A 52 20.97 -4.67 -0.04
C LYS A 52 20.51 -5.46 1.21
N ILE A 53 21.28 -5.43 2.29
CA ILE A 53 21.07 -6.27 3.49
C ILE A 53 20.06 -5.62 4.46
N LEU A 54 19.80 -4.32 4.34
CA LEU A 54 18.79 -3.64 5.15
C LEU A 54 17.81 -2.88 4.25
N ARG A 55 16.86 -3.61 3.68
CA ARG A 55 15.71 -3.03 2.98
C ARG A 55 14.70 -2.68 4.07
N GLU A 56 14.73 -1.44 4.55
CA GLU A 56 13.80 -0.94 5.58
C GLU A 56 12.44 -0.50 4.99
N GLU A 57 12.27 -0.58 3.67
CA GLU A 57 11.02 -0.25 2.99
C GLU A 57 10.21 -1.51 2.69
N VAL A 58 8.97 -1.55 3.20
CA VAL A 58 8.03 -2.61 2.89
C VAL A 58 7.50 -2.40 1.47
N THR A 59 7.85 -3.29 0.56
CA THR A 59 7.38 -3.24 -0.83
C THR A 59 6.10 -4.04 -1.05
N GLU A 60 5.40 -3.78 -2.16
CA GLU A 60 4.22 -4.56 -2.58
C GLU A 60 4.53 -6.06 -2.73
N ASP A 61 5.76 -6.39 -3.15
CA ASP A 61 6.23 -7.77 -3.29
C ASP A 61 6.27 -8.49 -1.93
N GLU A 62 6.79 -7.82 -0.89
CA GLU A 62 6.88 -8.38 0.46
C GLU A 62 5.50 -8.60 1.08
N ILE A 63 4.58 -7.64 0.89
CA ILE A 63 3.18 -7.77 1.31
C ILE A 63 2.51 -8.96 0.59
N SER A 64 2.72 -9.07 -0.72
CA SER A 64 2.13 -10.13 -1.53
C SER A 64 2.66 -11.52 -1.14
N GLU A 65 3.93 -11.63 -0.77
CA GLU A 65 4.52 -12.89 -0.32
C GLU A 65 3.87 -13.38 0.99
N ILE A 66 3.63 -12.47 1.93
CA ILE A 66 2.95 -12.78 3.20
C ILE A 66 1.51 -13.23 2.94
N ILE A 67 0.76 -12.48 2.13
CA ILE A 67 -0.62 -12.82 1.78
C ILE A 67 -0.69 -14.16 1.04
N SER A 68 0.24 -14.42 0.12
CA SER A 68 0.35 -15.70 -0.59
C SER A 68 0.56 -16.87 0.37
N ARG A 69 1.47 -16.72 1.35
CA ARG A 69 1.72 -17.75 2.37
C ARG A 69 0.49 -18.06 3.23
N TRP A 70 -0.30 -17.04 3.58
CA TRP A 70 -1.49 -17.24 4.42
C TRP A 70 -2.70 -17.76 3.64
N THR A 71 -2.88 -17.32 2.40
CA THR A 71 -4.07 -17.63 1.59
C THR A 71 -3.89 -18.81 0.64
N GLY A 72 -2.64 -19.19 0.35
CA GLY A 72 -2.30 -20.17 -0.68
C GLY A 72 -2.47 -19.65 -2.11
N ILE A 73 -2.77 -18.36 -2.30
CA ILE A 73 -2.96 -17.73 -3.62
C ILE A 73 -1.59 -17.28 -4.15
N PRO A 74 -1.15 -17.74 -5.34
CA PRO A 74 0.15 -17.36 -5.90
C PRO A 74 0.31 -15.84 -6.03
N VAL A 75 1.52 -15.34 -5.75
CA VAL A 75 1.87 -13.90 -5.88
C VAL A 75 1.55 -13.37 -7.28
N THR A 76 1.75 -14.15 -8.33
CA THR A 76 1.38 -13.76 -9.70
C THR A 76 -0.11 -13.43 -9.85
N LYS A 77 -0.98 -14.13 -9.11
CA LYS A 77 -2.41 -13.84 -9.06
C LYS A 77 -2.74 -12.66 -8.14
N LEU A 78 -1.89 -12.31 -7.17
CA LEU A 78 -2.09 -11.14 -6.33
C LEU A 78 -1.66 -9.86 -7.06
N MET A 79 -0.56 -9.93 -7.82
CA MET A 79 -0.03 -8.83 -8.62
C MET A 79 -0.86 -8.51 -9.87
N GLU A 80 -1.66 -9.47 -10.37
CA GLU A 80 -2.58 -9.20 -11.47
C GLU A 80 -3.63 -8.16 -11.03
N GLY A 81 -3.60 -7.00 -11.71
CA GLY A 81 -4.42 -5.84 -11.37
C GLY A 81 -5.91 -6.16 -11.44
N GLU A 82 -6.68 -5.61 -10.48
CA GLU A 82 -8.14 -5.83 -10.39
C GLU A 82 -8.85 -5.47 -11.70
N ARG A 83 -8.43 -4.39 -12.37
CA ARG A 83 -8.96 -3.98 -13.67
C ARG A 83 -8.81 -5.06 -14.74
N GLU A 84 -7.64 -5.69 -14.83
CA GLU A 84 -7.36 -6.70 -15.84
C GLU A 84 -8.18 -7.97 -15.59
N LYS A 85 -8.30 -8.39 -14.32
CA LYS A 85 -9.18 -9.50 -13.94
C LYS A 85 -10.63 -9.26 -14.30
N LEU A 86 -11.12 -8.04 -14.09
CA LEU A 86 -12.51 -7.69 -14.39
C LEU A 86 -12.77 -7.71 -15.90
N LEU A 87 -11.85 -7.20 -16.72
CA LEU A 87 -11.95 -7.26 -18.18
C LEU A 87 -11.97 -8.69 -18.73
N LYS A 88 -11.27 -9.61 -18.07
CA LYS A 88 -11.20 -11.04 -18.44
C LYS A 88 -12.20 -11.91 -17.70
N LEU A 89 -13.11 -11.34 -16.90
CA LEU A 89 -13.94 -12.09 -15.96
C LEU A 89 -14.86 -13.10 -16.68
N ALA A 90 -15.55 -12.67 -17.74
CA ALA A 90 -16.44 -13.53 -18.52
C ALA A 90 -15.65 -14.71 -19.14
N ASP A 91 -14.52 -14.43 -19.80
CA ASP A 91 -13.66 -15.45 -20.39
C ASP A 91 -13.18 -16.48 -19.35
N ILE A 92 -12.83 -16.04 -18.15
CA ILE A 92 -12.39 -16.91 -17.05
C ILE A 92 -13.53 -17.83 -16.60
N LEU A 93 -14.76 -17.31 -16.52
CA LEU A 93 -15.93 -18.09 -16.14
C LEU A 93 -16.29 -19.13 -17.21
N HIS A 94 -16.23 -18.79 -18.50
CA HIS A 94 -16.49 -19.72 -19.61
C HIS A 94 -15.53 -20.91 -19.65
N ARG A 95 -14.32 -20.79 -19.10
CA ARG A 95 -13.40 -21.93 -18.98
C ARG A 95 -13.94 -23.05 -18.09
N ARG A 96 -14.90 -22.75 -17.21
CA ARG A 96 -15.46 -23.69 -16.23
C ARG A 96 -16.96 -23.88 -16.36
N VAL A 97 -17.68 -22.91 -16.92
CA VAL A 97 -19.13 -22.93 -17.10
C VAL A 97 -19.43 -23.07 -18.58
N VAL A 98 -20.09 -24.16 -18.96
CA VAL A 98 -20.38 -24.49 -20.36
C VAL A 98 -21.88 -24.36 -20.63
N GLY A 99 -22.23 -23.68 -21.72
CA GLY A 99 -23.61 -23.58 -22.21
C GLY A 99 -24.50 -22.59 -21.44
N GLN A 100 -23.91 -21.60 -20.77
CA GLN A 100 -24.62 -20.58 -19.97
C GLN A 100 -24.11 -19.18 -20.31
N ASP A 101 -24.04 -18.86 -21.60
CA ASP A 101 -23.36 -17.65 -22.06
C ASP A 101 -24.05 -16.37 -21.57
N GLU A 102 -25.39 -16.32 -21.66
CA GLU A 102 -26.18 -15.19 -21.16
C GLU A 102 -26.03 -14.99 -19.64
N ALA A 103 -26.05 -16.07 -18.86
CA ALA A 103 -25.94 -15.99 -17.41
C ALA A 103 -24.54 -15.52 -16.97
N VAL A 104 -23.49 -16.00 -17.63
CA VAL A 104 -22.10 -15.59 -17.36
C VAL A 104 -21.93 -14.10 -17.65
N GLU A 105 -22.45 -13.61 -18.77
CA GLU A 105 -22.36 -12.21 -19.16
C GLU A 105 -23.09 -11.29 -18.17
N LEU A 106 -24.32 -11.65 -17.78
CA LEU A 106 -25.11 -10.88 -16.80
C LEU A 106 -24.42 -10.77 -15.43
N VAL A 107 -23.76 -11.85 -14.98
CA VAL A 107 -23.00 -11.86 -13.73
C VAL A 107 -21.73 -11.01 -13.87
N ALA A 108 -20.99 -11.14 -14.96
CA ALA A 108 -19.78 -10.36 -15.21
C ALA A 108 -20.09 -8.85 -15.22
N ASP A 109 -21.16 -8.45 -15.91
CA ASP A 109 -21.64 -7.07 -15.96
C ASP A 109 -22.03 -6.52 -14.59
N ALA A 110 -22.73 -7.31 -13.78
CA ALA A 110 -23.10 -6.90 -12.43
C ALA A 110 -21.87 -6.67 -11.54
N VAL A 111 -20.86 -7.54 -11.63
CA VAL A 111 -19.59 -7.38 -10.90
C VAL A 111 -18.84 -6.14 -11.39
N LEU A 112 -18.78 -5.92 -12.70
CA LEU A 112 -18.12 -4.76 -13.30
C LEU A 112 -18.77 -3.44 -12.85
N ARG A 113 -20.11 -3.35 -12.91
CA ARG A 113 -20.88 -2.18 -12.43
C ARG A 113 -20.68 -1.91 -10.95
N ALA A 114 -20.57 -2.95 -10.13
CA ALA A 114 -20.32 -2.79 -8.71
C ALA A 114 -18.92 -2.22 -8.41
N ARG A 115 -17.92 -2.63 -9.20
CA ARG A 115 -16.54 -2.18 -9.06
C ARG A 115 -16.28 -0.81 -9.68
N SER A 116 -17.06 -0.40 -10.68
CA SER A 116 -17.00 0.94 -11.27
C SER A 116 -17.68 2.03 -10.42
N GLY A 117 -18.31 1.67 -9.30
CA GLY A 117 -18.98 2.62 -8.41
C GLY A 117 -20.33 3.14 -8.92
N ILE A 118 -20.87 2.55 -10.00
CA ILE A 118 -22.15 2.95 -10.60
C ILE A 118 -23.36 2.43 -9.78
N LYS A 119 -23.11 1.59 -8.78
CA LYS A 119 -24.13 0.94 -7.94
C LYS A 119 -24.40 1.72 -6.63
N ASP A 120 -25.61 1.59 -6.11
CA ASP A 120 -25.97 1.98 -4.73
C ASP A 120 -25.12 1.22 -3.68
N PRO A 121 -24.35 1.90 -2.81
CA PRO A 121 -23.53 1.28 -1.76
C PRO A 121 -24.31 0.38 -0.79
N LYS A 122 -25.62 0.62 -0.61
CA LYS A 122 -26.46 -0.15 0.33
C LYS A 122 -26.98 -1.47 -0.24
N ARG A 123 -26.73 -1.77 -1.52
CA ARG A 123 -27.23 -2.97 -2.20
C ARG A 123 -26.13 -4.02 -2.39
N PRO A 124 -26.45 -5.31 -2.50
CA PRO A 124 -25.48 -6.34 -2.85
C PRO A 124 -24.91 -6.11 -4.26
N ILE A 125 -23.80 -6.78 -4.60
CA ILE A 125 -23.14 -6.65 -5.92
C ILE A 125 -24.08 -7.11 -7.04
N GLY A 126 -24.82 -8.19 -6.80
CA GLY A 126 -25.89 -8.67 -7.65
C GLY A 126 -26.85 -9.54 -6.84
N SER A 127 -28.09 -9.64 -7.31
CA SER A 127 -29.10 -10.56 -6.80
C SER A 127 -29.64 -11.29 -8.03
N PHE A 128 -29.36 -12.58 -8.12
CA PHE A 128 -29.71 -13.42 -9.27
C PHE A 128 -30.69 -14.50 -8.80
N ILE A 129 -31.71 -14.80 -9.61
CA ILE A 129 -32.67 -15.89 -9.40
C ILE A 129 -32.81 -16.71 -10.68
#